data_AF-A0A963HED4-F1
#
_entry.id   AF-A0A963HED4-F1
#
_cell.length_a   1.000
_cell.length_b   1.000
_cell.length_c   1.000
_cell.angle_alpha   90.00
_cell.angle_beta   90.00
_cell.angle_gamma   90.00
#
_symmetry.space_group_name_H-M   'P 1'
#
loop_
_entity.id
_entity.type
_entity.pdbx_description
1 polymer ?
#
loop_
_entity_poly.entity_id
_entity_poly.type
_entity_poly.pdbx_seq_one_letter_code
_entity_poly.pdbx_strand_id
1 'polypeptide(L)'
;MSLESLPAIKRLVRHEATPGGIVKLLAAADRHPVYARATSISVENRFDEAYKAIMQCAMAALWAKGHRPATSEPGHHQLVIRILSKTLAVDGDVVIVLDARRKQRKLNGCSGDTASDATLAECKVQAESLIRRGREMGLGT
;
A
#
# COMPACT_ATOMS: atom_id res chain seq x y z
N MET A 1 -14.40 -6.82 12.21
CA MET A 1 -14.65 -5.36 12.21
C MET A 1 -15.02 -4.90 10.81
N SER A 2 -16.07 -4.08 10.67
CA SER A 2 -16.55 -3.50 9.41
C SER A 2 -15.85 -2.16 9.14
N LEU A 3 -15.90 -1.67 7.89
CA LEU A 3 -15.38 -0.33 7.57
C LEU A 3 -16.13 0.77 8.34
N GLU A 4 -17.42 0.55 8.62
CA GLU A 4 -18.27 1.51 9.35
C GLU A 4 -18.00 1.57 10.85
N SER A 5 -17.33 0.57 11.44
CA SER A 5 -16.89 0.63 12.84
C SER A 5 -15.58 1.40 13.03
N LEU A 6 -14.90 1.77 11.94
CA LEU A 6 -13.62 2.47 12.00
C LEU A 6 -13.73 3.98 12.22
N PRO A 7 -14.72 4.75 11.69
CA PRO A 7 -14.86 6.19 11.93
C PRO A 7 -15.10 6.58 13.39
N ALA A 8 -15.67 5.69 14.21
CA ALA A 8 -15.81 5.91 15.66
C ALA A 8 -14.44 6.01 16.38
N ILE A 9 -13.39 5.53 15.71
CA ILE A 9 -11.99 5.67 16.09
C ILE A 9 -11.39 6.69 15.12
N LYS A 10 -10.83 7.81 15.57
CA LYS A 10 -10.39 8.98 14.75
C LYS A 10 -9.32 8.73 13.66
N ARG A 11 -9.16 7.50 13.17
CA ARG A 11 -8.09 7.03 12.27
C ARG A 11 -8.47 7.09 10.78
N LEU A 12 -9.75 7.21 10.44
CA LEU A 12 -10.23 7.44 9.07
C LEU A 12 -11.05 8.73 9.02
N VAL A 13 -10.94 9.48 7.93
CA VAL A 13 -11.77 10.65 7.64
C VAL A 13 -12.48 10.45 6.30
N ARG A 14 -13.64 11.09 6.13
CA ARG A 14 -14.35 11.13 4.85
C ARG A 14 -13.47 11.78 3.79
N HIS A 15 -13.54 11.23 2.58
CA HIS A 15 -12.80 11.74 1.44
C HIS A 15 -13.56 11.42 0.16
N GLU A 16 -13.98 12.46 -0.55
CA GLU A 16 -14.62 12.34 -1.85
C GLU A 16 -13.54 12.42 -2.94
N ALA A 17 -12.98 11.26 -3.29
CA ALA A 17 -12.04 11.16 -4.40
C ALA A 17 -12.81 11.15 -5.73
N THR A 18 -12.32 11.88 -6.73
CA THR A 18 -12.84 11.76 -8.09
C THR A 18 -12.34 10.46 -8.74
N PRO A 19 -13.09 9.87 -9.69
CA PRO A 19 -12.61 8.71 -10.45
C PRO A 19 -11.22 8.96 -11.06
N GLY A 20 -11.02 10.14 -11.66
CA GLY A 20 -9.72 10.54 -12.21
C GLY A 20 -8.59 10.64 -11.17
N GLY A 21 -8.90 11.00 -9.92
CA GLY A 21 -7.93 10.98 -8.82
C GLY A 21 -7.46 9.57 -8.47
N ILE A 22 -8.40 8.61 -8.43
CA ILE A 22 -8.12 7.19 -8.17
C ILE A 22 -7.28 6.59 -9.32
N VAL A 23 -7.65 6.88 -10.57
CA VAL A 23 -6.90 6.44 -11.76
C VAL A 23 -5.47 6.97 -11.74
N LYS A 24 -5.27 8.27 -11.42
CA LYS A 24 -3.94 8.86 -11.32
C LYS A 24 -3.09 8.19 -10.23
N LEU A 25 -3.70 7.83 -9.09
CA LEU A 25 -3.01 7.16 -8.00
C LEU A 25 -2.59 5.72 -8.37
N LEU A 26 -3.45 4.97 -9.05
CA LEU A 26 -3.08 3.65 -9.57
C LEU A 26 -2.01 3.72 -10.66
N ALA A 27 -2.09 4.70 -11.56
CA ALA A 27 -1.05 4.94 -12.56
C ALA A 27 0.29 5.35 -11.95
N ALA A 28 0.30 5.97 -10.76
CA ALA A 28 1.53 6.18 -10.00
C ALA A 28 2.07 4.85 -9.45
N ALA A 29 1.19 3.98 -8.95
CA ALA A 29 1.56 2.66 -8.43
C ALA A 29 2.26 1.81 -9.50
N ASP A 30 1.81 1.89 -10.75
CA ASP A 30 2.39 1.18 -11.90
C ASP A 30 3.85 1.51 -12.21
N ARG A 31 4.33 2.71 -11.85
CA ARG A 31 5.70 3.12 -12.17
C ARG A 31 6.71 2.53 -11.20
N HIS A 32 6.29 2.28 -9.97
CA HIS A 32 7.15 1.86 -8.88
C HIS A 32 7.80 0.47 -9.09
N PRO A 33 7.12 -0.56 -9.64
CA PRO A 33 7.78 -1.83 -9.98
C PRO A 33 8.93 -1.69 -10.98
N VAL A 34 8.90 -0.69 -11.88
CA VAL A 34 10.01 -0.41 -12.81
C VAL A 34 11.22 0.09 -12.03
N TYR A 35 11.05 1.06 -11.13
CA TYR A 35 12.13 1.58 -10.30
C TYR A 35 12.68 0.52 -9.33
N ALA A 36 11.82 -0.34 -8.78
CA ALA A 36 12.23 -1.45 -7.92
C ALA A 36 13.11 -2.50 -8.65
N ARG A 37 13.11 -2.51 -9.99
CA ARG A 37 13.98 -3.38 -10.81
C ARG A 37 15.32 -2.75 -11.17
N ALA A 38 15.50 -1.44 -10.95
CA ALA A 38 16.75 -0.75 -11.28
C ALA A 38 17.92 -1.28 -10.46
N THR A 39 19.03 -1.64 -11.11
CA THR A 39 20.26 -2.13 -10.45
C THR A 39 21.24 -1.02 -10.11
N SER A 40 20.95 0.21 -10.54
CA SER A 40 21.77 1.41 -10.28
C SER A 40 21.55 2.04 -8.89
N ILE A 41 20.63 1.48 -8.11
CA ILE A 41 20.28 1.95 -6.77
C ILE A 41 20.26 0.79 -5.78
N SER A 42 20.40 1.12 -4.50
CA SER A 42 20.49 0.13 -3.43
C SER A 42 19.20 -0.69 -3.25
N VAL A 43 19.32 -1.87 -2.63
CA VAL A 43 18.20 -2.78 -2.40
C VAL A 43 17.13 -2.14 -1.52
N GLU A 44 17.51 -1.27 -0.58
CA GLU A 44 16.59 -0.55 0.30
C GLU A 44 15.74 0.43 -0.50
N ASN A 45 16.37 1.21 -1.39
CA ASN A 45 15.64 2.15 -2.25
C ASN A 45 14.68 1.41 -3.19
N ARG A 46 15.11 0.30 -3.76
CA ARG A 46 14.25 -0.55 -4.60
C ARG A 46 13.09 -1.15 -3.82
N PHE A 47 13.33 -1.55 -2.57
CA PHE A 47 12.30 -2.05 -1.66
C PHE A 47 11.29 -0.95 -1.32
N ASP A 48 11.76 0.27 -1.08
CA ASP A 48 10.92 1.44 -0.84
C ASP A 48 10.03 1.76 -2.04
N GLU A 49 10.56 1.65 -3.26
CA GLU A 49 9.76 1.77 -4.48
C GLU A 49 8.66 0.70 -4.55
N ALA A 50 8.98 -0.58 -4.36
CA ALA A 50 7.97 -1.64 -4.34
C ALA A 50 6.91 -1.42 -3.25
N TYR A 51 7.31 -0.99 -2.05
CA TYR A 51 6.38 -0.72 -0.96
C TYR A 51 5.49 0.51 -1.23
N LYS A 52 5.99 1.54 -1.91
CA LYS A 52 5.18 2.71 -2.32
C LYS A 52 4.02 2.28 -3.22
N ALA A 53 4.24 1.35 -4.15
CA ALA A 53 3.19 0.79 -5.00
C ALA A 53 2.05 0.17 -4.16
N ILE A 54 2.40 -0.68 -3.19
CA ILE A 54 1.46 -1.32 -2.27
C ILE A 54 0.61 -0.27 -1.53
N MET A 55 1.27 0.77 -0.99
CA MET A 55 0.59 1.84 -0.26
C MET A 55 -0.35 2.63 -1.16
N GLN A 56 0.04 2.93 -2.40
CA GLN A 56 -0.81 3.66 -3.35
C GLN A 56 -2.02 2.83 -3.77
N CYS A 57 -1.89 1.52 -3.99
CA CYS A 57 -3.02 0.63 -4.23
C CYS A 57 -3.98 0.59 -3.04
N ALA A 58 -3.45 0.46 -1.82
CA ALA A 58 -4.25 0.44 -0.60
C ALA A 58 -5.00 1.77 -0.37
N MET A 59 -4.34 2.89 -0.65
CA MET A 59 -4.96 4.22 -0.60
C MET A 59 -6.04 4.40 -1.68
N ALA A 60 -5.77 4.00 -2.93
CA ALA A 60 -6.75 4.07 -4.02
C ALA A 60 -8.02 3.28 -3.70
N ALA A 61 -7.86 2.08 -3.14
CA ALA A 61 -8.99 1.26 -2.73
C ALA A 61 -9.77 1.87 -1.56
N LEU A 62 -9.09 2.54 -0.63
CA LEU A 62 -9.75 3.24 0.47
C LEU A 62 -10.48 4.51 0.00
N TRP A 63 -9.89 5.24 -0.95
CA TRP A 63 -10.50 6.42 -1.59
C TRP A 63 -11.77 6.04 -2.34
N ALA A 64 -11.76 4.91 -3.06
CA ALA A 64 -12.95 4.37 -3.72
C ALA A 64 -14.08 3.99 -2.74
N LYS A 65 -13.76 3.82 -1.45
CA LYS A 65 -14.75 3.62 -0.37
C LYS A 65 -15.16 4.93 0.33
N GLY A 66 -14.73 6.09 -0.17
CA GLY A 66 -15.12 7.40 0.38
C GLY A 66 -14.31 7.81 1.63
N HIS A 67 -13.12 7.25 1.82
CA HIS A 67 -12.31 7.46 3.01
C HIS A 67 -10.83 7.69 2.70
N ARG A 68 -10.12 8.30 3.64
CA ARG A 68 -8.65 8.37 3.67
C ARG A 68 -8.15 8.22 5.12
N PRO A 69 -6.90 7.81 5.35
CA PRO A 69 -6.36 7.79 6.71
C PRO A 69 -6.20 9.22 7.25
N ALA A 70 -6.42 9.38 8.56
CA ALA A 70 -6.00 10.58 9.27
C ALA A 70 -4.46 10.55 9.39
N THR A 71 -3.76 11.37 8.60
CA THR A 71 -2.28 11.40 8.59
C THR A 71 -1.68 11.98 9.87
N SER A 72 -2.47 12.71 10.65
CA SER A 72 -2.12 13.17 12.00
C SER A 72 -2.07 12.06 13.04
N GLU A 73 -2.67 10.90 12.77
CA GLU A 73 -2.75 9.81 13.72
C GLU A 73 -1.58 8.82 13.57
N PRO A 74 -1.03 8.31 14.68
CA PRO A 74 0.01 7.29 14.64
C PRO A 74 -0.52 6.00 14.01
N GLY A 75 0.36 5.31 13.29
CA GLY A 75 0.04 4.02 12.68
C GLY A 75 -0.94 4.09 11.50
N HIS A 76 -1.06 5.24 10.84
CA HIS A 76 -1.87 5.37 9.63
C HIS A 76 -1.41 4.42 8.50
N HIS A 77 -0.11 4.17 8.33
CA HIS A 77 0.37 3.14 7.38
C HIS A 77 -0.10 1.73 7.74
N GLN A 78 -0.07 1.37 9.02
CA GLN A 78 -0.55 0.06 9.47
C GLN A 78 -2.05 -0.10 9.20
N LEU A 79 -2.83 0.97 9.43
CA LEU A 79 -4.26 0.99 9.13
C LEU A 79 -4.51 0.76 7.64
N VAL A 80 -3.78 1.49 6.77
CA VAL A 80 -3.91 1.38 5.31
C VAL A 80 -3.60 -0.04 4.83
N ILE A 81 -2.59 -0.72 5.39
CA ILE A 81 -2.33 -2.13 5.07
C ILE A 81 -3.45 -3.04 5.56
N ARG A 82 -3.90 -2.88 6.81
CA ARG A 82 -4.95 -3.75 7.39
C ARG A 82 -6.26 -3.69 6.61
N ILE A 83 -6.59 -2.52 6.06
CA ILE A 83 -7.85 -2.28 5.38
C ILE A 83 -7.95 -3.00 4.03
N LEU A 84 -6.83 -3.48 3.47
CA LEU A 84 -6.79 -4.23 2.21
C LEU A 84 -7.69 -5.46 2.20
N SER A 85 -7.86 -6.13 3.35
CA SER A 85 -8.81 -7.25 3.50
C SER A 85 -10.28 -6.84 3.28
N LYS A 86 -10.61 -5.55 3.44
CA LYS A 86 -11.96 -4.99 3.31
C LYS A 86 -12.14 -4.16 2.04
N THR A 87 -11.07 -3.66 1.45
CA THR A 87 -11.14 -2.81 0.25
C THR A 87 -10.76 -3.54 -1.04
N LEU A 88 -9.77 -4.44 -0.98
CA LEU A 88 -9.28 -5.23 -2.11
C LEU A 88 -9.45 -6.74 -1.88
N ALA A 89 -10.23 -7.17 -0.89
CA ALA A 89 -10.45 -8.59 -0.58
C ALA A 89 -9.15 -9.41 -0.46
N VAL A 90 -8.08 -8.79 0.05
CA VAL A 90 -6.77 -9.43 0.22
C VAL A 90 -6.83 -10.38 1.42
N ASP A 91 -6.30 -11.58 1.26
CA ASP A 91 -6.31 -12.60 2.32
C ASP A 91 -5.54 -12.14 3.57
N GLY A 92 -5.99 -12.61 4.74
CA GLY A 92 -5.41 -12.22 6.02
C GLY A 92 -3.92 -12.51 6.12
N ASP A 93 -3.47 -13.65 5.59
CA ASP A 93 -2.06 -14.04 5.57
C ASP A 93 -1.21 -13.09 4.73
N VAL A 94 -1.75 -12.65 3.58
CA VAL A 94 -1.09 -11.63 2.75
C VAL A 94 -1.02 -10.30 3.50
N VAL A 95 -2.08 -9.90 4.20
CA VAL A 95 -2.05 -8.68 5.04
C VAL A 95 -0.98 -8.75 6.12
N ILE A 96 -0.76 -9.92 6.74
CA ILE A 96 0.32 -10.14 7.72
C ILE A 96 1.70 -9.94 7.06
N VAL A 97 1.92 -10.54 5.88
CA VAL A 97 3.15 -10.35 5.11
C VAL A 97 3.38 -8.88 4.79
N LEU A 98 2.34 -8.15 4.35
CA LEU A 98 2.44 -6.73 4.04
C LEU A 98 2.74 -5.86 5.27
N ASP A 99 2.20 -6.18 6.46
CA ASP A 99 2.57 -5.47 7.69
C ASP A 99 4.02 -5.75 8.11
N ALA A 100 4.54 -6.96 7.84
CA ALA A 100 5.97 -7.24 8.03
C ALA A 100 6.84 -6.38 7.11
N ARG A 101 6.43 -6.15 5.85
CA ARG A 101 7.13 -5.24 4.92
C ARG A 101 7.09 -3.79 5.37
N ARG A 102 5.98 -3.34 5.96
CA ARG A 102 5.89 -2.02 6.60
C ARG A 102 6.91 -1.88 7.74
N LYS A 103 7.07 -2.91 8.58
CA LYS A 103 8.07 -2.91 9.66
C LYS A 103 9.50 -2.89 9.10
N GLN A 104 9.78 -3.73 8.09
CA GLN A 104 11.07 -3.74 7.40
C GLN A 104 11.43 -2.37 6.85
N ARG A 105 10.49 -1.70 6.16
CA ARG A 105 10.70 -0.35 5.64
C ARG A 105 11.12 0.65 6.72
N LYS A 106 10.50 0.56 7.90
CA LYS A 106 10.84 1.43 9.03
C LYS A 106 12.26 1.15 9.55
N LEU A 107 12.71 -0.10 9.54
CA LEU A 107 14.07 -0.48 9.94
C LEU A 107 15.12 -0.01 8.93
N ASN A 108 14.86 -0.20 7.63
CA ASN A 108 15.75 0.28 6.56
C ASN A 108 16.11 1.77 6.72
N GLY A 109 15.13 2.60 7.13
CA GLY A 109 15.32 4.03 7.32
C GLY A 109 15.92 4.46 8.67
N CYS A 110 16.10 3.54 9.63
CA CYS A 110 16.53 3.88 10.99
C CYS A 110 17.79 3.15 11.46
N SER A 111 17.95 1.86 11.16
CA SER A 111 19.06 1.03 11.69
C SER A 111 20.10 0.63 10.65
N GLY A 112 19.83 0.84 9.34
CA GLY A 112 20.68 0.34 8.27
C GLY A 112 20.57 -1.19 8.06
N ASP A 113 19.68 -1.87 8.78
CA ASP A 113 19.32 -3.26 8.48
C ASP A 113 18.62 -3.29 7.13
N THR A 114 19.30 -3.87 6.15
CA THR A 114 18.89 -3.80 4.76
C THR A 114 17.84 -4.85 4.43
N ALA A 115 16.94 -4.52 3.51
CA ALA A 115 16.07 -5.54 2.93
C ALA A 115 16.95 -6.55 2.17
N SER A 116 16.71 -7.85 2.35
CA SER A 116 17.34 -8.87 1.51
C SER A 116 16.75 -8.88 0.10
N ASP A 117 17.50 -9.39 -0.88
CA ASP A 117 17.00 -9.59 -2.24
C ASP A 117 15.72 -10.43 -2.29
N ALA A 118 15.62 -11.45 -1.41
CA ALA A 118 14.41 -12.26 -1.27
C ALA A 118 13.22 -11.43 -0.77
N THR A 119 13.44 -10.54 0.20
CA THR A 119 12.41 -9.62 0.71
C THR A 119 11.98 -8.60 -0.34
N LEU A 120 12.92 -8.09 -1.14
CA LEU A 120 12.62 -7.23 -2.28
C LEU A 120 11.80 -7.96 -3.34
N ALA A 121 12.19 -9.18 -3.71
CA ALA A 121 11.48 -9.99 -4.70
C ALA A 121 10.03 -10.22 -4.29
N GLU A 122 9.79 -10.62 -3.04
CA GLU A 122 8.44 -10.80 -2.50
C GLU A 122 7.65 -9.47 -2.50
N CYS A 123 8.27 -8.37 -2.08
CA CYS A 123 7.61 -7.05 -2.07
C CYS A 123 7.15 -6.62 -3.47
N LYS A 124 7.96 -6.88 -4.50
CA LYS A 124 7.59 -6.62 -5.90
C LYS A 124 6.42 -7.47 -6.37
N VAL A 125 6.41 -8.77 -6.05
CA VAL A 125 5.31 -9.68 -6.40
C VAL A 125 4.00 -9.21 -5.78
N GLN A 126 4.04 -8.81 -4.51
CA GLN A 126 2.85 -8.29 -3.83
C GLN A 126 2.38 -6.96 -4.42
N ALA A 127 3.30 -6.05 -4.77
CA ALA A 127 2.98 -4.80 -5.45
C ALA A 127 2.24 -5.04 -6.78
N GLU A 128 2.81 -5.88 -7.65
CA GLU A 128 2.23 -6.22 -8.96
C GLU A 128 0.87 -6.90 -8.81
N SER A 129 0.71 -7.78 -7.81
CA SER A 129 -0.56 -8.45 -7.50
C SER A 129 -1.66 -7.47 -7.08
N LEU A 130 -1.35 -6.49 -6.20
CA LEU A 130 -2.31 -5.49 -5.76
C LEU A 130 -2.72 -4.52 -6.86
N ILE A 131 -1.78 -4.13 -7.73
CA ILE A 131 -2.06 -3.31 -8.91
C ILE A 131 -3.06 -4.03 -9.82
N ARG A 132 -2.76 -5.29 -10.18
CA ARG A 132 -3.64 -6.11 -11.02
C ARG A 132 -5.03 -6.22 -10.42
N ARG A 133 -5.12 -6.51 -9.12
CA ARG A 133 -6.39 -6.63 -8.42
C ARG A 133 -7.18 -5.32 -8.40
N GLY A 134 -6.52 -4.18 -8.17
CA GLY A 134 -7.17 -2.87 -8.21
C GLY A 134 -7.83 -2.59 -9.56
N ARG A 135 -7.21 -3.02 -10.66
CA ARG A 135 -7.77 -2.91 -12.01
C ARG A 135 -8.95 -3.86 -12.24
N GLU A 136 -8.82 -5.12 -11.83
CA GLU A 136 -9.90 -6.11 -11.91
C GLU A 136 -11.16 -5.67 -11.16
N MET A 137 -10.99 -4.89 -10.09
CA MET A 137 -12.10 -4.34 -9.30
C MET A 137 -12.66 -3.01 -9.84
N GLY A 138 -12.17 -2.51 -10.98
CA GLY A 138 -12.66 -1.26 -11.58
C GLY A 138 -12.38 -0.03 -10.73
N LEU A 139 -11.26 0.01 -9.99
CA LEU A 139 -10.94 1.19 -9.19
C LEU A 139 -10.76 2.43 -10.08
N GLY A 140 -11.67 3.39 -9.95
CA GLY A 140 -11.65 4.65 -10.69
C GLY A 140 -12.37 4.63 -12.04
N THR A 141 -13.13 3.57 -12.34
CA THR A 141 -14.14 3.53 -13.43
C THR A 141 -15.50 3.93 -12.89
#